data_AF-A0A1S1JWD3-F1
#
_entry.id   AF-A0A1S1JWD3-F1
#
_cell.length_a   1.000
_cell.length_b   1.000
_cell.length_c   1.000
_cell.angle_alpha   90.00
_cell.angle_beta   90.00
_cell.angle_gamma   90.00
#
_symmetry.space_group_name_H-M   'P 1'
#
loop_
_entity.id
_entity.type
_entity.pdbx_description
1 polymer ?
#
loop_
_entity_poly.entity_id
_entity_poly.type
_entity_poly.pdbx_seq_one_letter_code
_entity_poly.pdbx_strand_id
1 'polypeptide(L)'
;MILVSVVAVAAVAGWIDLDRVAGGHAASAAGQVSGDREEWSAAVCTDGTVSTISDGKAGFPNVENYASCMSRVPGSGGGVVPILIGEWNDKLTMHQDLMHYKAIRSFASAERADTVIVFAPIGDTGPAPLEPLTEFGFSIAPLP
;
A
#
# COMPACT_ATOMS: atom_id res chain seq x y z
N MET A 1 52.97 -19.05 -7.99
CA MET A 1 52.04 -18.84 -6.86
C MET A 1 51.50 -17.41 -7.01
N ILE A 2 50.22 -17.11 -7.21
CA ILE A 2 48.95 -17.83 -7.05
C ILE A 2 47.95 -17.33 -8.11
N LEU A 3 47.19 -18.30 -8.63
CA LEU A 3 46.04 -18.37 -9.53
C LEU A 3 45.26 -17.10 -9.96
N VAL A 4 45.08 -17.00 -11.28
CA VAL A 4 43.96 -16.33 -11.97
C VAL A 4 42.75 -17.27 -11.89
N SER A 5 41.68 -16.88 -11.18
CA SER A 5 40.41 -17.61 -11.20
C SER A 5 39.45 -16.96 -12.19
N VAL A 6 39.33 -17.60 -13.35
CA VAL A 6 38.27 -17.40 -14.34
C VAL A 6 37.00 -18.05 -13.80
N VAL A 7 35.93 -17.27 -13.55
CA VAL A 7 34.61 -17.86 -13.31
C VAL A 7 33.88 -17.90 -14.65
N ALA A 8 33.69 -19.13 -15.14
CA ALA A 8 33.01 -19.45 -16.37
C ALA A 8 31.49 -19.32 -16.23
N VAL A 9 30.87 -18.87 -17.33
CA VAL A 9 29.45 -18.67 -17.55
C VAL A 9 28.72 -20.01 -17.69
N ALA A 10 27.56 -20.16 -17.06
CA ALA A 10 26.58 -21.19 -17.42
C ALA A 10 25.39 -20.53 -18.14
N ALA A 11 25.47 -20.48 -19.47
CA ALA A 11 24.33 -20.26 -20.34
C ALA A 11 23.65 -21.61 -20.56
N VAL A 12 22.46 -21.81 -20.00
CA VAL A 12 21.63 -22.97 -20.33
C VAL A 12 20.74 -22.57 -21.51
N ALA A 13 21.16 -22.96 -22.70
CA ALA A 13 20.32 -22.95 -23.90
C ALA A 13 19.34 -24.14 -23.83
N GLY A 14 18.09 -23.88 -23.47
CA GLY A 14 16.98 -24.81 -23.65
C GLY A 14 16.21 -24.45 -24.91
N TRP A 15 16.29 -25.30 -25.94
CA TRP A 15 15.47 -25.21 -27.14
C TRP A 15 14.10 -25.83 -26.86
N ILE A 16 13.04 -25.02 -26.93
CA ILE A 16 11.67 -25.48 -27.14
C ILE A 16 11.08 -24.56 -28.22
N ASP A 17 10.83 -25.14 -29.38
CA ASP A 17 10.06 -24.54 -30.46
C ASP A 17 8.59 -24.47 -30.01
N LEU A 18 8.05 -23.26 -29.83
CA LEU A 18 6.62 -23.06 -29.62
C LEU A 18 6.19 -21.70 -30.18
N ASP A 19 5.75 -21.76 -31.42
CA ASP A 19 4.94 -20.76 -32.11
C ASP A 19 3.68 -20.46 -31.27
N ARG A 20 3.67 -19.35 -30.51
CA ARG A 20 2.44 -18.67 -30.10
C ARG A 20 2.69 -17.24 -29.62
N VAL A 21 2.28 -16.30 -30.46
CA VAL A 21 1.95 -14.91 -30.11
C VAL A 21 0.99 -14.88 -28.91
N ALA A 22 1.35 -14.20 -27.82
CA ALA A 22 0.42 -13.45 -26.97
C ALA A 22 1.17 -12.73 -25.84
N GLY A 23 1.19 -11.40 -25.92
CA GLY A 23 1.18 -10.47 -24.78
C GLY A 23 1.88 -10.90 -23.50
N GLY A 24 3.19 -10.74 -23.47
CA GLY A 24 3.89 -10.51 -22.20
C GLY A 24 3.51 -9.13 -21.69
N HIS A 25 2.34 -8.99 -21.06
CA HIS A 25 2.26 -8.02 -19.97
C HIS A 25 3.43 -8.39 -19.05
N ALA A 26 4.42 -7.50 -18.95
CA ALA A 26 5.26 -7.54 -17.77
C ALA A 26 4.26 -7.55 -16.62
N ALA A 27 4.17 -8.67 -15.91
CA ALA A 27 3.58 -8.66 -14.59
C ALA A 27 4.37 -7.59 -13.88
N SER A 28 3.76 -6.41 -13.68
CA SER A 28 4.36 -5.31 -12.95
C SER A 28 4.95 -5.96 -11.72
N ALA A 29 6.27 -5.95 -11.59
CA ALA A 29 6.92 -6.42 -10.39
C ALA A 29 6.17 -5.72 -9.26
N ALA A 30 5.46 -6.48 -8.42
CA ALA A 30 4.79 -5.93 -7.26
C ALA A 30 5.85 -5.09 -6.56
N GLY A 31 5.69 -3.77 -6.64
CA GLY A 31 6.69 -2.82 -6.17
C GLY A 31 6.97 -3.20 -4.73
N GLN A 32 8.18 -3.66 -4.46
CA GLN A 32 8.49 -4.29 -3.19
C GLN A 32 8.43 -3.19 -2.13
N VAL A 33 7.28 -3.06 -1.45
CA VAL A 33 7.06 -2.00 -0.47
C VAL A 33 8.04 -2.20 0.68
N SER A 34 8.80 -1.17 0.98
CA SER A 34 9.86 -1.19 1.98
C SER A 34 9.31 -0.84 3.37
N GLY A 35 10.06 -1.21 4.41
CA GLY A 35 9.68 -1.00 5.80
C GLY A 35 8.55 -1.92 6.28
N ASP A 36 8.02 -1.61 7.46
CA ASP A 36 6.91 -2.32 8.09
C ASP A 36 5.75 -1.39 8.50
N ARG A 37 4.69 -2.00 9.05
CA ARG A 37 3.46 -1.31 9.42
C ARG A 37 3.68 -0.24 10.49
N GLU A 38 4.64 -0.41 11.39
CA GLU A 38 4.95 0.58 12.42
C GLU A 38 5.61 1.80 11.77
N GLU A 39 6.57 1.58 10.88
CA GLU A 39 7.24 2.65 10.13
C GLU A 39 6.26 3.44 9.25
N TRP A 40 5.35 2.76 8.54
CA TRP A 40 4.34 3.44 7.72
C TRP A 40 3.36 4.25 8.57
N SER A 41 2.93 3.69 9.70
CA SER A 41 2.03 4.39 10.62
C SER A 41 2.72 5.60 11.23
N ALA A 42 3.98 5.48 11.64
CA ALA A 42 4.76 6.60 12.17
C ALA A 42 4.94 7.74 11.16
N ALA A 43 4.99 7.43 9.86
CA ALA A 43 5.12 8.43 8.80
C ALA A 43 3.86 9.31 8.63
N VAL A 44 2.66 8.79 8.95
CA VAL A 44 1.39 9.50 8.72
C VAL A 44 0.62 9.83 9.98
N CYS A 45 0.86 9.14 11.09
CA CYS A 45 0.16 9.36 12.36
C CYS A 45 0.87 10.42 13.20
N THR A 46 0.08 11.32 13.78
CA THR A 46 0.54 12.32 14.75
C THR A 46 1.15 11.60 15.95
N ASP A 47 2.39 11.96 16.27
CA ASP A 47 3.17 11.38 17.36
C ASP A 47 3.25 9.83 17.31
N GLY A 48 3.05 9.23 16.12
CA GLY A 48 3.07 7.77 15.91
C GLY A 48 1.93 6.99 16.59
N THR A 49 0.93 7.68 17.16
CA THR A 49 -0.10 7.00 17.96
C THR A 49 -1.16 6.34 17.09
N VAL A 50 -1.33 5.02 17.26
CA VAL A 50 -2.32 4.21 16.55
C VAL A 50 -3.36 3.66 17.53
N SER A 51 -4.64 3.80 17.18
CA SER A 51 -5.79 3.24 17.91
C SER A 51 -6.33 2.01 17.17
N THR A 52 -6.45 0.89 17.88
CA THR A 52 -7.11 -0.33 17.38
C THR A 52 -8.56 -0.44 17.85
N ILE A 53 -9.12 0.63 18.44
CA ILE A 53 -10.50 0.63 18.95
C ILE A 53 -11.46 0.58 17.76
N SER A 54 -12.32 -0.44 17.79
CA SER A 54 -12.91 -1.08 16.62
C SER A 54 -14.28 -0.50 16.20
N ASP A 55 -14.62 0.72 16.60
CA ASP A 55 -15.92 1.33 16.23
C ASP A 55 -16.03 1.55 14.71
N GLY A 56 -14.89 1.70 14.02
CA GLY A 56 -14.84 1.85 12.57
C GLY A 56 -15.03 0.55 11.78
N LYS A 57 -14.75 -0.63 12.37
CA LYS A 57 -14.90 -1.93 11.67
C LYS A 57 -16.35 -2.19 11.23
N ALA A 58 -17.33 -1.62 11.91
CA ALA A 58 -18.74 -1.73 11.53
C ALA A 58 -19.03 -1.22 10.11
N GLY A 59 -18.22 -0.30 9.58
CA GLY A 59 -18.36 0.23 8.22
C GLY A 59 -17.55 -0.50 7.13
N PHE A 60 -16.65 -1.40 7.52
CA PHE A 60 -15.71 -2.07 6.60
C PHE A 60 -15.71 -3.58 6.89
N PRO A 61 -16.72 -4.33 6.42
CA PRO A 61 -16.92 -5.73 6.81
C PRO A 61 -15.81 -6.68 6.34
N ASN A 62 -15.06 -6.33 5.30
CA ASN A 62 -14.00 -7.16 4.74
C ASN A 62 -12.60 -6.78 5.26
N VAL A 63 -12.50 -5.77 6.13
CA VAL A 63 -11.22 -5.31 6.66
C VAL A 63 -10.67 -6.25 7.72
N GLU A 64 -9.40 -6.59 7.58
CA GLU A 64 -8.57 -7.24 8.58
C GLU A 64 -7.58 -6.24 9.18
N ASN A 65 -7.09 -6.55 10.38
CA ASN A 65 -6.07 -5.74 11.08
C ASN A 65 -6.41 -4.23 11.12
N TYR A 66 -7.68 -3.92 11.41
CA TYR A 66 -8.17 -2.55 11.46
C TYR A 66 -7.45 -1.74 12.54
N ALA A 67 -7.04 -0.54 12.16
CA ALA A 67 -6.59 0.50 13.07
C ALA A 67 -6.96 1.88 12.52
N SER A 68 -6.78 2.90 13.34
CA SER A 68 -6.92 4.29 12.95
C SER A 68 -5.95 5.18 13.71
N CYS A 69 -5.64 6.34 13.17
CA CYS A 69 -4.87 7.36 13.88
C CYS A 69 -5.29 8.76 13.44
N MET A 70 -4.79 9.79 14.12
CA MET A 70 -4.95 11.17 13.67
C MET A 70 -3.69 11.59 12.92
N SER A 71 -3.82 12.13 11.71
CA SER A 71 -2.72 12.66 10.90
C SER A 71 -2.77 14.18 10.83
N ARG A 72 -1.62 14.85 10.83
CA ARG A 72 -1.55 16.29 10.58
C ARG A 72 -1.78 16.57 9.10
N VAL A 73 -2.60 17.58 8.82
CA VAL A 73 -2.79 18.06 7.44
C VAL A 73 -1.78 19.17 7.16
N PRO A 74 -0.81 18.97 6.25
CA PRO A 74 0.18 20.00 5.94
C PRO A 74 -0.48 21.33 5.52
N GLY A 75 0.04 22.45 6.01
CA GLY A 75 -0.48 23.79 5.67
C GLY A 75 -1.82 24.19 6.32
N SER A 76 -2.45 23.32 7.12
CA SER A 76 -3.75 23.58 7.75
C SER A 76 -3.73 24.47 9.00
N GLY A 77 -2.55 24.88 9.49
CA GLY A 77 -2.42 25.63 10.75
C GLY A 77 -2.69 24.79 12.01
N GLY A 78 -2.57 23.46 11.94
CA GLY A 78 -2.74 22.54 13.08
C GLY A 78 -3.96 21.61 12.97
N GLY A 79 -4.64 21.59 11.83
CA GLY A 79 -5.70 20.64 11.55
C GLY A 79 -5.19 19.19 11.51
N VAL A 80 -6.02 18.29 12.03
CA VAL A 80 -5.78 16.85 12.01
C VAL A 80 -6.97 16.11 11.41
N VAL A 81 -6.70 14.98 10.76
CA VAL A 81 -7.73 14.08 10.21
C VAL A 81 -7.56 12.66 10.67
N PRO A 82 -8.66 11.90 10.83
CA PRO A 82 -8.56 10.47 11.02
C PRO A 82 -8.01 9.82 9.74
N ILE A 83 -7.02 8.94 9.88
CA ILE A 83 -6.60 7.98 8.87
C ILE A 83 -7.08 6.60 9.32
N LEU A 84 -7.84 5.94 8.46
CA LEU A 84 -8.12 4.52 8.54
C LEU A 84 -6.91 3.74 8.05
N ILE A 85 -6.56 2.67 8.76
CA ILE A 85 -5.50 1.74 8.39
C ILE A 85 -6.10 0.33 8.39
N GLY A 86 -5.96 -0.39 7.29
CA GLY A 86 -6.57 -1.70 7.17
C GLY A 86 -5.91 -2.58 6.12
N GLU A 87 -6.22 -3.87 6.19
CA GLU A 87 -5.74 -4.88 5.27
C GLU A 87 -6.94 -5.62 4.67
N TRP A 88 -6.86 -5.94 3.39
CA TRP A 88 -7.88 -6.70 2.67
C TRP A 88 -7.22 -7.84 1.90
N ASN A 89 -7.94 -8.93 1.71
CA ASN A 89 -7.45 -10.07 0.91
C ASN A 89 -7.29 -9.72 -0.58
N ASP A 90 -8.05 -8.74 -1.09
CA ASP A 90 -8.00 -8.35 -2.48
C ASP A 90 -8.48 -6.90 -2.70
N LYS A 91 -8.16 -6.32 -3.87
CA LYS A 91 -8.55 -4.95 -4.23
C LYS A 91 -10.05 -4.77 -4.41
N LEU A 92 -10.79 -5.81 -4.79
CA LEU A 92 -12.23 -5.70 -5.05
C LEU A 92 -12.99 -5.48 -3.75
N THR A 93 -12.74 -6.30 -2.73
CA THR A 93 -13.35 -6.16 -1.40
C THR A 93 -12.91 -4.86 -0.71
N MET A 94 -11.63 -4.50 -0.86
CA MET A 94 -11.11 -3.19 -0.45
C MET A 94 -11.91 -2.03 -1.06
N HIS A 95 -12.10 -2.02 -2.39
CA HIS A 95 -12.84 -0.95 -3.06
C HIS A 95 -14.31 -0.90 -2.62
N GLN A 96 -14.97 -2.04 -2.46
CA GLN A 96 -16.36 -2.11 -1.99
C GLN A 96 -16.52 -1.47 -0.61
N ASP A 97 -15.61 -1.81 0.31
CA ASP A 97 -15.59 -1.28 1.67
C ASP A 97 -15.33 0.24 1.68
N LEU A 98 -14.28 0.71 0.99
CA LEU A 98 -13.93 2.13 0.96
C LEU A 98 -15.03 2.98 0.32
N MET A 99 -15.64 2.54 -0.79
CA MET A 99 -16.70 3.29 -1.49
C MET A 99 -17.98 3.43 -0.67
N HIS A 100 -18.22 2.56 0.32
CA HIS A 100 -19.36 2.70 1.21
C HIS A 100 -19.26 3.99 2.06
N TYR A 101 -18.04 4.49 2.29
CA TYR A 101 -17.78 5.63 3.14
C TYR A 101 -17.47 6.90 2.33
N LYS A 102 -18.49 7.70 2.04
CA LYS A 102 -18.41 8.90 1.17
C LYS A 102 -17.40 9.98 1.59
N ALA A 103 -16.92 9.95 2.83
CA ALA A 103 -15.92 10.88 3.32
C ALA A 103 -14.48 10.46 2.94
N ILE A 104 -14.28 9.24 2.41
CA ILE A 104 -12.99 8.83 1.84
C ILE A 104 -12.98 9.27 0.37
N ARG A 105 -11.99 10.11 0.02
CA ARG A 105 -11.80 10.64 -1.34
C ARG A 105 -10.55 10.13 -2.03
N SER A 106 -9.60 9.67 -1.24
CA SER A 106 -8.33 9.12 -1.72
C SER A 106 -7.86 8.08 -0.73
N PHE A 107 -6.94 7.23 -1.18
CA PHE A 107 -6.28 6.25 -0.34
C PHE A 107 -4.87 5.99 -0.88
N ALA A 108 -3.98 5.58 0.01
CA ALA A 108 -2.70 5.01 -0.33
C ALA A 108 -2.79 3.49 -0.18
N SER A 109 -2.34 2.73 -1.17
CA SER A 109 -2.32 1.27 -1.09
C SER A 109 -1.00 0.64 -1.52
N ALA A 110 -0.74 -0.53 -0.97
CA ALA A 110 0.40 -1.39 -1.27
C ALA A 110 -0.08 -2.84 -1.38
N GLU A 111 0.42 -3.56 -2.38
CA GLU A 111 0.18 -4.99 -2.53
C GLU A 111 1.29 -5.80 -1.84
N ARG A 112 0.88 -6.78 -1.04
CA ARG A 112 1.70 -7.87 -0.52
C ARG A 112 1.31 -9.18 -1.22
N ALA A 113 1.97 -10.27 -0.87
CA ALA A 113 1.79 -11.57 -1.54
C ALA A 113 0.33 -12.04 -1.58
N ASP A 114 -0.44 -11.73 -0.55
CA ASP A 114 -1.81 -12.20 -0.32
C ASP A 114 -2.77 -11.12 0.21
N THR A 115 -2.30 -9.89 0.43
CA THR A 115 -3.11 -8.81 1.00
C THR A 115 -2.83 -7.45 0.36
N VAL A 116 -3.81 -6.55 0.44
CA VAL A 116 -3.69 -5.13 0.12
C VAL A 116 -3.74 -4.33 1.40
N ILE A 117 -2.69 -3.57 1.68
CA ILE A 117 -2.61 -2.67 2.85
C ILE A 117 -3.03 -1.28 2.40
N VAL A 118 -3.89 -0.63 3.18
CA VAL A 118 -4.44 0.68 2.85
C VAL A 118 -4.35 1.65 4.01
N PHE A 119 -4.03 2.90 3.66
CA PHE A 119 -4.21 4.08 4.50
C PHE A 119 -5.19 5.03 3.81
N ALA A 120 -6.29 5.39 4.47
CA ALA A 120 -7.36 6.20 3.89
C ALA A 120 -7.76 7.35 4.83
N PRO A 121 -7.51 8.62 4.49
CA PRO A 121 -7.97 9.75 5.28
C PRO A 121 -9.48 9.85 5.18
N ILE A 122 -10.12 10.11 6.32
CA ILE A 122 -11.54 10.34 6.44
C ILE A 122 -11.78 11.86 6.51
N GLY A 123 -12.46 12.40 5.51
CA GLY A 123 -12.76 13.83 5.39
C GLY A 123 -12.16 14.47 4.14
N ASP A 124 -12.43 15.76 3.97
CA ASP A 124 -12.05 16.50 2.76
C ASP A 124 -10.69 17.17 2.92
N THR A 125 -9.61 16.38 2.82
CA THR A 125 -8.22 16.87 3.01
C THR A 125 -7.27 16.56 1.87
N GLY A 126 -7.78 15.97 0.79
CA GLY A 126 -6.97 15.54 -0.34
C GLY A 126 -5.93 14.46 0.05
N PRO A 127 -4.94 14.21 -0.82
CA PRO A 127 -3.95 13.15 -0.61
C PRO A 127 -2.78 13.55 0.29
N ALA A 128 -2.65 14.83 0.67
CA ALA A 128 -1.48 15.35 1.37
C ALA A 128 -1.09 14.58 2.66
N PRO A 129 -2.03 14.13 3.51
CA PRO A 129 -1.69 13.31 4.70
C PRO A 129 -1.04 11.95 4.36
N LEU A 130 -1.13 11.49 3.11
CA LEU A 130 -0.66 10.20 2.65
C LEU A 130 0.65 10.27 1.87
N GLU A 131 1.08 11.45 1.45
CA GLU A 131 2.30 11.66 0.65
C GLU A 131 3.55 10.98 1.23
N PRO A 132 3.79 10.95 2.55
CA PRO A 132 4.95 10.25 3.12
C PRO A 132 5.01 8.75 2.79
N LEU A 133 3.87 8.10 2.53
CA LEU A 133 3.82 6.67 2.21
C LEU A 133 4.44 6.34 0.84
N THR A 134 4.59 7.34 -0.02
CA THR A 134 5.22 7.16 -1.34
C THR A 134 6.70 6.78 -1.23
N GLU A 135 7.39 7.22 -0.17
CA GLU A 135 8.80 6.86 0.09
C GLU A 135 8.95 5.35 0.36
N PHE A 136 7.90 4.70 0.89
CA PHE A 136 7.88 3.27 1.13
C PHE A 136 7.42 2.46 -0.08
N GLY A 137 6.90 3.11 -1.12
CA GLY A 137 6.40 2.48 -2.34
C GLY A 137 4.88 2.33 -2.42
N PHE A 138 4.12 3.00 -1.55
CA PHE A 138 2.65 3.03 -1.69
C PHE A 138 2.23 3.87 -2.90
N SER A 139 1.14 3.44 -3.55
CA SER A 139 0.49 4.21 -4.61
C SER A 139 -0.71 4.97 -4.06
N ILE A 140 -0.78 6.28 -4.30
CA ILE A 140 -1.93 7.10 -3.94
C ILE A 140 -2.89 7.19 -5.11
N ALA A 141 -4.16 6.87 -4.87
CA ALA A 141 -5.21 6.92 -5.88
C ALA A 141 -6.46 7.66 -5.35
N PRO A 142 -7.21 8.34 -6.23
CA PRO A 142 -8.54 8.80 -5.87
C PRO A 142 -9.48 7.60 -5.69
N LEU A 143 -10.45 7.76 -4.80
CA LEU A 143 -11.60 6.86 -4.73
C LEU A 143 -12.71 7.44 -5.64
N PRO A 144 -13.17 6.69 -6.66
CA PRO A 144 -14.14 7.19 -7.64
C PRO A 144 -15.54 7.47 -7.06
#